data_AF-A0A847BM24-F1
#
_entry.id   AF-A0A847BM24-F1
#
_cell.length_a   1.000
_cell.length_b   1.000
_cell.length_c   1.000
_cell.angle_alpha   90.00
_cell.angle_beta   90.00
_cell.angle_gamma   90.00
#
_symmetry.space_group_name_H-M   'P 1'
#
loop_
_entity.id
_entity.type
_entity.pdbx_description
1 polymer ?
#
loop_
_entity_poly.entity_id
_entity_poly.type
_entity_poly.pdbx_seq_one_letter_code
_entity_poly.pdbx_strand_id
1 'polypeptide(L)'
;MSRTTPPKISQTKIKLTEALLCLINEEDREFDEITVRDISRVSGLSRTTFYNNFLDIYDLAFFVFELESMDAVKLMFEEDNFIKSFT
;
A
#
# COMPACT_ATOMS: atom_id res chain seq x y z
N MET A 1 -0.91 20.33 -21.75
CA MET A 1 -1.16 19.01 -21.12
C MET A 1 -0.12 18.84 -20.03
N SER A 2 -0.49 19.09 -18.78
CA SER A 2 0.44 19.05 -17.64
C SER A 2 0.73 17.60 -17.27
N ARG A 3 2.02 17.20 -17.32
CA ARG A 3 2.49 15.93 -16.76
C ARG A 3 2.43 16.08 -15.24
N THR A 4 1.30 15.77 -14.62
CA THR A 4 1.22 15.70 -13.15
C THR A 4 2.06 14.52 -12.69
N THR A 5 3.14 14.83 -11.99
CA THR A 5 3.93 13.86 -11.22
C THR A 5 2.99 13.03 -10.35
N PRO A 6 3.17 11.70 -10.25
CA PRO A 6 2.31 10.87 -9.41
C PRO A 6 2.28 11.44 -7.99
N PRO A 7 1.10 11.54 -7.36
CA PRO A 7 0.98 12.10 -6.02
C PRO A 7 1.86 11.33 -5.06
N LYS A 8 2.66 12.06 -4.28
CA LYS A 8 3.53 11.48 -3.26
C LYS A 8 2.66 10.82 -2.18
N ILE A 9 2.84 9.51 -1.97
CA ILE A 9 2.17 8.77 -0.89
C ILE A 9 2.65 9.31 0.46
N SER A 10 1.73 9.50 1.40
CA SER A 10 2.05 10.01 2.73
C SER A 10 2.78 8.96 3.57
N GLN A 11 3.70 9.40 4.43
CA GLN A 11 4.39 8.50 5.37
C GLN A 11 3.40 7.77 6.29
N THR A 12 2.28 8.40 6.62
CA THR A 12 1.21 7.79 7.42
C THR A 12 0.62 6.58 6.72
N LYS A 13 0.29 6.69 5.42
CA LYS A 13 -0.22 5.57 4.65
C LYS A 13 0.80 4.43 4.57
N ILE A 14 2.07 4.75 4.36
CA ILE A 14 3.17 3.76 4.34
C ILE A 14 3.22 2.97 5.66
N LYS A 15 3.23 3.66 6.81
CA LYS A 15 3.28 2.99 8.12
C LYS A 15 2.08 2.08 8.40
N LEU A 16 0.90 2.47 7.90
CA LEU A 16 -0.32 1.66 8.04
C LEU A 16 -0.26 0.42 7.13
N THR A 17 0.25 0.55 5.91
CA THR A 17 0.53 -0.57 5.00
C THR A 17 1.55 -1.54 5.58
N GLU A 18 2.68 -1.05 6.06
CA GLU A 18 3.73 -1.86 6.70
C GLU A 18 3.17 -2.65 7.89
N ALA A 19 2.33 -2.01 8.71
CA ALA A 19 1.69 -2.68 9.84
C ALA A 19 0.74 -3.81 9.42
N LEU A 20 -0.05 -3.63 8.35
CA LEU A 20 -0.91 -4.69 7.83
C LEU A 20 -0.06 -5.86 7.29
N LEU A 21 1.00 -5.57 6.52
CA LEU A 21 1.89 -6.59 5.98
C LEU A 21 2.67 -7.34 7.06
N CYS A 22 3.10 -6.67 8.12
CA CYS A 22 3.73 -7.31 9.28
C CYS A 22 2.77 -8.28 9.98
N LEU A 23 1.51 -7.87 10.20
CA LEU A 23 0.51 -8.74 10.82
C LEU A 23 0.25 -10.02 10.01
N ILE A 24 0.20 -9.90 8.67
CA ILE A 24 -0.04 -11.05 7.78
C ILE A 24 1.21 -11.92 7.66
N ASN A 25 2.37 -11.33 7.37
CA ASN A 25 3.57 -12.08 6.96
C ASN A 25 4.48 -12.47 8.13
N GLU A 26 4.54 -11.65 9.18
CA GLU A 26 5.45 -11.85 10.32
C GLU A 26 4.72 -12.43 11.53
N GLU A 27 3.50 -11.99 11.81
CA GLU A 27 2.66 -12.55 12.88
C GLU A 27 1.76 -13.73 12.39
N ASP A 28 1.81 -14.10 11.11
CA ASP A 28 1.08 -15.22 10.47
C ASP A 28 -0.44 -15.22 10.79
N ARG A 29 -1.04 -14.03 10.75
CA ARG A 29 -2.46 -13.82 11.06
C ARG A 29 -3.32 -13.92 9.80
N GLU A 30 -4.45 -14.62 9.90
CA GLU A 30 -5.49 -14.58 8.86
C GLU A 30 -6.08 -13.17 8.74
N PHE A 31 -6.33 -12.73 7.51
CA PHE A 31 -6.71 -11.33 7.23
C PHE A 31 -8.02 -10.91 7.90
N ASP A 32 -8.99 -11.81 7.95
CA ASP A 32 -10.30 -11.60 8.57
C ASP A 32 -10.24 -11.50 10.10
N GLU A 33 -9.17 -11.97 10.73
CA GLU A 33 -8.91 -11.78 12.17
C GLU A 33 -8.22 -10.46 12.51
N ILE A 34 -7.66 -9.75 11.52
CA ILE A 34 -6.92 -8.51 11.74
C ILE A 34 -7.89 -7.36 11.98
N THR A 35 -7.62 -6.56 13.01
CA THR A 35 -8.45 -5.40 13.34
C THR A 35 -7.68 -4.08 13.17
N VAL A 36 -8.42 -2.98 13.05
CA VAL A 36 -7.85 -1.62 13.10
C VAL A 36 -7.06 -1.37 14.40
N ARG A 37 -7.42 -2.06 15.49
CA ARG A 37 -6.69 -1.99 16.76
C ARG A 37 -5.30 -2.60 16.65
N ASP A 38 -5.19 -3.75 15.97
CA ASP A 38 -3.90 -4.43 15.77
C ASP A 38 -2.99 -3.58 14.87
N ILE A 39 -3.55 -3.05 13.78
CA ILE A 39 -2.83 -2.15 12.87
C ILE A 39 -2.35 -0.89 13.62
N SER A 40 -3.18 -0.32 14.48
CA SER A 40 -2.80 0.83 15.32
C SER A 40 -1.65 0.47 16.28
N ARG A 41 -1.68 -0.73 16.88
CA ARG A 41 -0.62 -1.23 17.76
C ARG A 41 0.71 -1.36 17.02
N VAL A 42 0.71 -2.02 15.85
CA VAL A 42 1.94 -2.29 15.09
C VAL A 42 2.50 -1.03 14.43
N SER A 43 1.66 -0.17 13.86
CA SER A 43 2.11 1.10 13.23
C SER A 43 2.54 2.17 14.23
N GLY A 44 2.17 2.05 15.50
CA GLY A 44 2.34 3.09 16.52
C GLY A 44 1.45 4.33 16.30
N LEU A 45 0.41 4.23 15.46
CA LEU A 45 -0.52 5.31 15.15
C LEU A 45 -1.85 5.12 15.88
N SER A 46 -2.60 6.21 16.08
CA SER A 46 -3.92 6.12 16.70
C SER A 46 -4.98 5.60 15.73
N ARG A 47 -6.06 5.00 16.25
CA ARG A 47 -7.23 4.63 15.45
C ARG A 47 -7.84 5.84 14.73
N THR A 48 -7.83 7.02 15.35
CA THR A 48 -8.27 8.26 14.69
C THR A 48 -7.39 8.59 13.49
N THR A 49 -6.08 8.40 13.61
CA THR A 49 -5.14 8.57 12.49
C THR A 49 -5.41 7.55 11.38
N PHE A 50 -5.72 6.29 11.72
CA PHE A 50 -6.16 5.29 10.75
C PHE A 50 -7.41 5.79 10.00
N TYR A 51 -8.47 6.15 10.72
CA TYR A 51 -9.75 6.57 10.12
C TYR A 51 -9.69 7.91 9.38
N ASN A 52 -8.66 8.73 9.62
CA ASN A 52 -8.37 9.91 8.80
C ASN A 52 -7.77 9.56 7.42
N ASN A 53 -7.32 8.32 7.21
CA ASN A 53 -6.66 7.87 5.99
C ASN A 53 -7.43 6.77 5.26
N PHE A 54 -8.16 5.91 5.98
CA PHE A 54 -8.89 4.75 5.45
C PHE A 54 -10.22 4.55 6.16
N LEU A 55 -11.23 4.07 5.46
CA LEU A 55 -12.55 3.77 6.01
C LEU A 55 -12.52 2.56 6.96
N ASP A 56 -11.85 1.50 6.54
CA ASP A 56 -11.71 0.24 7.26
C ASP A 56 -10.47 -0.54 6.78
N ILE A 57 -10.33 -1.79 7.23
CA ILE A 57 -9.21 -2.66 6.86
C ILE A 57 -9.21 -3.03 5.36
N TYR A 58 -10.38 -3.11 4.73
CA TYR A 58 -10.48 -3.45 3.31
C TYR A 58 -10.05 -2.28 2.43
N ASP A 59 -10.39 -1.05 2.82
CA ASP A 59 -9.92 0.16 2.15
C ASP A 59 -8.37 0.28 2.21
N LEU A 60 -7.77 -0.06 3.35
CA LEU A 60 -6.31 -0.18 3.45
C LEU A 60 -5.77 -1.30 2.56
N ALA A 61 -6.36 -2.50 2.59
CA ALA A 61 -5.90 -3.63 1.79
C ALA A 61 -5.98 -3.36 0.28
N PHE A 62 -7.05 -2.69 -0.17
CA PHE A 62 -7.18 -2.23 -1.54
C PHE A 62 -6.06 -1.27 -1.92
N PHE A 63 -5.74 -0.32 -1.04
CA PHE A 63 -4.61 0.57 -1.25
C PHE A 63 -3.27 -0.18 -1.33
N VAL A 64 -3.03 -1.20 -0.50
CA VAL A 64 -1.84 -2.06 -0.63
C VAL A 64 -1.80 -2.74 -2.00
N PHE A 65 -2.92 -3.29 -2.45
CA PHE A 65 -3.02 -3.91 -3.78
C PHE A 65 -2.71 -2.92 -4.91
N GLU A 66 -3.22 -1.68 -4.83
CA GLU A 66 -2.91 -0.64 -5.82
C GLU A 66 -1.41 -0.31 -5.86
N LEU A 67 -0.75 -0.21 -4.71
CA LEU A 67 0.69 0.07 -4.63
C LEU A 67 1.51 -1.00 -5.35
N GLU A 68 1.28 -2.27 -5.01
CA GLU A 68 2.00 -3.42 -5.61
C GLU A 68 1.69 -3.55 -7.10
N SER A 69 0.42 -3.34 -7.49
CA SER A 69 -0.01 -3.42 -8.88
C SER A 69 0.64 -2.33 -9.75
N MET A 70 0.80 -1.12 -9.21
CA MET A 70 1.47 -0.03 -9.93
C MET A 70 2.95 -0.35 -10.20
N ASP A 71 3.63 -1.02 -9.27
CA ASP A 71 5.03 -1.40 -9.46
C ASP A 71 5.17 -2.52 -10.50
N ALA A 72 4.27 -3.51 -10.49
CA ALA A 72 4.20 -4.52 -11.55
C ALA A 72 3.93 -3.89 -12.93
N VAL A 73 3.00 -2.93 -13.01
CA VAL A 73 2.66 -2.22 -14.26
C VAL A 73 3.84 -1.39 -14.77
N LYS A 74 4.60 -0.71 -13.90
CA LYS A 74 5.81 0.03 -14.31
C LYS A 74 6.84 -0.90 -14.95
N LEU A 75 7.09 -2.06 -14.34
CA LEU A 75 8.03 -3.05 -14.87
C LEU A 75 7.61 -3.53 -16.26
N MET A 76 6.32 -3.82 -16.46
CA MET A 76 5.79 -4.20 -17.79
C MET A 76 6.05 -3.12 -18.85
N PHE A 77 5.85 -1.84 -18.52
CA PHE A 77 6.09 -0.74 -19.46
C PHE A 77 7.57 -0.41 -19.68
N GLU A 78 8.44 -0.68 -18.71
CA GLU A 78 9.90 -0.52 -18.86
C GLU A 78 10.49 -1.60 -19.78
N GLU A 79 10.05 -2.85 -19.69
CA GLU A 79 10.48 -3.91 -20.61
C GLU A 79 10.05 -3.63 -22.06
N ASP A 80 8.80 -3.18 -22.28
CA ASP A 80 8.30 -2.83 -23.61
C ASP A 80 9.07 -1.66 -24.25
N ASN A 81 9.51 -0.67 -23.47
CA ASN A 81 10.35 0.42 -23.95
C ASN A 81 11.80 -0.01 -24.20
N PHE A 82 12.33 -0.92 -23.38
CA PHE A 82 13.66 -1.49 -23.58
C PHE A 82 13.74 -2.26 -24.92
N ILE A 83 12.78 -3.16 -25.20
CA ILE A 83 12.75 -3.93 -26.46
C ILE A 83 12.63 -3.00 -27.68
N LYS A 84 11.76 -1.99 -27.62
CA LYS A 84 11.58 -1.00 -28.69
C LYS A 84 12.80 -0.10 -28.91
N SER A 85 13.73 0.00 -27.95
CA SER A 85 14.96 0.79 -28.13
C SER A 85 16.00 0.09 -29.01
N PHE A 86 15.87 -1.23 -29.22
CA PHE A 86 16.75 -2.03 -30.08
C PHE A 86 16.17 -2.31 -31.48
N THR A 87 14.95 -1.82 -31.78
CA THR A 87 14.28 -2.02 -33.08
C THR A 87 14.06 -0.68 -33.75
#